data_AF-Q5YZJ0-F1
#
_entry.id   AF-Q5YZJ0-F1
#
_cell.length_a   1.000
_cell.length_b   1.000
_cell.length_c   1.000
_cell.angle_alpha   90.00
_cell.angle_beta   90.00
_cell.angle_gamma   90.00
#
_symmetry.space_group_name_H-M   'P 1'
#
loop_
_entity.id
_entity.type
_entity.pdbx_description
1 polymer ?
#
loop_
_entity_poly.entity_id
_entity_poly.type
_entity_poly.pdbx_seq_one_letter_code
_entity_poly.pdbx_strand_id
1 'polypeptide(L)'
;MMQIADLARQITDRTDIDYDAALTLATTYAVQCGYTDLPEGGQAPYAEVSAEDAGFILEAAGVAAEIEPPTLLDEIADAAAAIKTASARRDEAIRKAITNGVAVSKIAEAAELSRERVYQIRDRRR
;
A
#
# COMPACT_ATOMS: atom_id res chain seq x y z
N MET A 1 -15.62 28.58 6.80
CA MET A 1 -15.68 27.15 7.16
C MET A 1 -16.37 26.45 6.00
N MET A 2 -15.83 25.32 5.55
CA MET A 2 -16.36 24.54 4.43
C MET A 2 -16.51 23.10 4.88
N GLN A 3 -17.60 22.44 4.47
CA GLN A 3 -17.80 21.03 4.82
C GLN A 3 -16.98 20.11 3.91
N ILE A 4 -16.49 19.00 4.46
CA ILE A 4 -15.81 17.95 3.69
C ILE A 4 -16.69 17.44 2.54
N ALA A 5 -18.02 17.39 2.72
CA ALA A 5 -18.96 17.03 1.65
C ALA A 5 -18.91 17.99 0.46
N ASP A 6 -18.73 19.30 0.72
CA ASP A 6 -18.65 20.32 -0.33
C ASP A 6 -17.28 20.31 -1.02
N LEU A 7 -16.21 20.00 -0.26
CA LEU A 7 -14.88 19.74 -0.82
C LEU A 7 -14.90 18.53 -1.76
N ALA A 8 -15.51 17.42 -1.33
CA ALA A 8 -15.61 16.22 -2.15
C ALA A 8 -16.37 16.48 -3.46
N ARG A 9 -17.46 17.26 -3.43
CA ARG A 9 -18.15 17.67 -4.67
C ARG A 9 -17.24 18.48 -5.59
N GLN A 10 -16.52 19.45 -5.05
CA GLN A 10 -15.59 20.25 -5.84
C GLN A 10 -14.42 19.44 -6.40
N ILE A 11 -13.95 18.40 -5.70
CA ILE A 11 -12.94 17.47 -6.21
C ILE A 11 -13.54 16.67 -7.37
N THR A 12 -14.71 16.05 -7.21
CA THR A 12 -15.40 15.32 -8.28
C THR A 12 -15.77 16.20 -9.47
N ASP A 13 -16.09 17.47 -9.28
CA ASP A 13 -16.38 18.38 -10.41
C ASP A 13 -15.11 18.76 -11.19
N ARG A 14 -13.95 18.75 -10.51
CA ARG A 14 -12.65 19.14 -11.08
C ARG A 14 -11.83 17.97 -11.63
N THR A 15 -12.16 16.74 -11.24
CA THR A 15 -11.40 15.52 -11.49
C THR A 15 -12.35 14.40 -11.92
N ASP A 16 -11.86 13.31 -12.51
CA ASP A 16 -12.70 12.17 -12.90
C ASP A 16 -12.89 11.15 -11.75
N ILE A 17 -12.85 11.60 -10.50
CA ILE A 17 -12.94 10.74 -9.31
C ILE A 17 -14.36 10.69 -8.76
N ASP A 18 -14.83 9.48 -8.48
CA ASP A 18 -16.10 9.22 -7.80
C ASP A 18 -16.21 9.94 -6.44
N TYR A 19 -17.42 10.41 -6.13
CA TYR A 19 -17.69 11.18 -4.91
C TYR A 19 -17.21 10.51 -3.60
N ASP A 20 -17.35 9.19 -3.49
CA ASP A 20 -16.92 8.44 -2.30
C ASP A 20 -15.40 8.39 -2.14
N ALA A 21 -14.67 8.33 -3.27
CA ALA A 21 -13.22 8.42 -3.30
C ALA A 21 -12.77 9.86 -3.01
N ALA A 22 -13.47 10.85 -3.56
CA ALA A 22 -13.24 12.27 -3.25
C ALA A 22 -13.48 12.60 -1.77
N LEU A 23 -14.49 12.01 -1.13
CA LEU A 23 -14.74 12.11 0.31
C LEU A 23 -13.59 11.54 1.15
N THR A 24 -13.10 10.36 0.76
CA THR A 24 -11.97 9.70 1.43
C THR A 24 -10.70 10.54 1.31
N LEU A 25 -10.42 11.09 0.12
CA LEU A 25 -9.29 12.00 -0.11
C LEU A 25 -9.40 13.28 0.73
N ALA A 26 -10.55 13.97 0.67
CA ALA A 26 -10.77 15.20 1.42
C ALA A 26 -10.62 14.98 2.94
N THR A 27 -11.16 13.88 3.46
CA THR A 27 -11.04 13.53 4.90
C THR A 27 -9.58 13.23 5.26
N THR A 28 -8.85 12.49 4.42
CA THR A 28 -7.44 12.16 4.64
C THR A 28 -6.54 13.39 4.66
N TYR A 29 -6.72 14.32 3.70
CA TYR A 29 -5.94 15.56 3.70
C TYR A 29 -6.34 16.48 4.85
N ALA A 30 -7.60 16.50 5.28
CA ALA A 30 -8.00 17.23 6.49
C ALA A 30 -7.29 16.68 7.74
N VAL A 31 -7.16 15.36 7.89
CA VAL A 31 -6.33 14.77 8.97
C VAL A 31 -4.89 15.25 8.90
N GLN A 32 -4.30 15.30 7.70
CA GLN A 32 -2.93 15.79 7.49
C GLN A 32 -2.76 17.28 7.81
N CYS A 33 -3.81 18.10 7.61
CA CYS A 33 -3.88 19.49 8.06
C CYS A 33 -4.03 19.65 9.58
N GLY A 34 -4.14 18.56 10.35
CA GLY A 34 -4.20 18.57 11.81
C GLY A 34 -5.60 18.44 12.42
N TYR A 35 -6.62 18.09 11.63
CA TYR A 35 -7.97 17.86 12.13
C TYR A 35 -8.07 16.46 12.76
N THR A 36 -7.62 16.33 14.01
CA THR A 36 -7.47 15.05 14.73
C THR A 36 -8.76 14.31 15.05
N ASP A 37 -9.90 15.00 14.97
CA ASP A 37 -11.23 14.41 15.23
C ASP A 37 -11.77 13.62 14.03
N LEU A 38 -11.02 13.58 12.92
CA LEU A 38 -11.41 12.90 11.69
C LEU A 38 -10.75 11.53 11.56
N PRO A 39 -11.49 10.52 11.04
CA PRO A 39 -10.91 9.21 10.78
C PRO A 39 -10.01 9.26 9.53
N GLU A 40 -8.72 8.93 9.68
CA GLU A 40 -7.80 8.78 8.55
C GLU A 40 -8.30 7.67 7.60
N GLY A 41 -8.37 7.97 6.30
CA GLY A 41 -8.93 7.05 5.30
C GLY A 41 -10.43 6.74 5.45
N GLY A 42 -11.13 7.46 6.35
CA GLY A 42 -12.58 7.36 6.53
C GLY A 42 -13.33 8.45 5.78
N GLN A 43 -14.64 8.56 6.03
CA GLN A 43 -15.50 9.60 5.49
C GLN A 43 -16.12 10.40 6.64
N ALA A 44 -15.92 11.72 6.65
CA ALA A 44 -16.53 12.62 7.63
C ALA A 44 -17.23 13.79 6.92
N PRO A 45 -18.33 13.53 6.17
CA PRO A 45 -18.92 14.51 5.26
C PRO A 45 -19.36 15.83 5.93
N TYR A 46 -19.74 15.75 7.21
CA TYR A 46 -20.23 16.90 7.98
C TYR A 46 -19.13 17.66 8.73
N ALA A 47 -17.89 17.17 8.69
CA ALA A 47 -16.78 17.87 9.31
C ALA A 47 -16.50 19.19 8.59
N GLU A 48 -16.11 20.20 9.35
CA GLU A 48 -15.81 21.52 8.82
C GLU A 48 -14.31 21.76 8.87
N VAL A 49 -13.79 22.32 7.78
CA VAL A 49 -12.41 22.80 7.70
C VAL A 49 -12.37 24.30 7.43
N SER A 50 -11.24 24.92 7.76
CA SER A 50 -10.95 26.31 7.45
C SER A 50 -10.95 26.54 5.94
N ALA A 51 -11.18 27.78 5.50
CA ALA A 51 -11.15 28.11 4.08
C ALA A 51 -9.73 28.01 3.49
N GLU A 52 -8.71 28.20 4.32
CA GLU A 52 -7.30 28.05 3.94
C GLU A 52 -6.98 26.58 3.67
N ASP A 53 -7.32 25.69 4.62
CA ASP A 53 -7.11 24.24 4.47
C ASP A 53 -7.96 23.66 3.34
N ALA A 54 -9.18 24.16 3.15
CA ALA A 54 -10.03 23.79 2.01
C ALA A 54 -9.34 24.04 0.65
N GLY A 55 -8.65 25.18 0.52
CA GLY A 55 -7.87 25.51 -0.68
C GLY A 55 -6.72 24.54 -0.90
N PHE A 56 -5.97 24.24 0.16
CA PHE A 56 -4.87 23.28 0.13
C PHE A 56 -5.35 21.86 -0.24
N ILE A 57 -6.44 21.39 0.39
CA ILE A 57 -7.03 20.07 0.14
C ILE A 57 -7.46 19.91 -1.32
N LEU A 58 -8.08 20.95 -1.91
CA LEU A 58 -8.51 20.92 -3.31
C LEU A 58 -7.32 20.84 -4.28
N GLU A 59 -6.25 21.56 -4.00
CA GLU A 59 -5.03 21.52 -4.81
C GLU A 59 -4.34 20.15 -4.70
N ALA A 60 -4.15 19.65 -3.48
CA ALA A 60 -3.54 18.36 -3.21
C ALA A 60 -4.34 17.20 -3.84
N ALA A 61 -5.67 17.23 -3.71
CA ALA A 61 -6.54 16.23 -4.32
C ALA A 61 -6.54 16.30 -5.86
N GLY A 62 -6.43 17.50 -6.45
CA GLY A 62 -6.28 17.65 -7.90
C GLY A 62 -5.01 16.99 -8.42
N VAL A 63 -3.87 17.23 -7.75
CA VAL A 63 -2.60 16.58 -8.09
C VAL A 63 -2.68 15.07 -7.89
N ALA A 64 -3.31 14.60 -6.81
CA ALA A 64 -3.48 13.18 -6.54
C ALA A 64 -4.37 12.48 -7.59
N ALA A 65 -5.37 13.18 -8.11
CA ALA A 65 -6.26 12.64 -9.15
C ALA A 65 -5.60 12.51 -10.53
N GLU A 66 -4.57 13.31 -10.80
CA GLU A 66 -3.76 13.19 -12.00
C GLU A 66 -2.75 12.02 -11.92
N ILE A 67 -2.51 11.48 -10.73
CA ILE A 67 -1.76 10.24 -10.58
C ILE A 67 -2.68 9.11 -11.02
N GLU A 68 -2.46 8.62 -12.24
CA GLU A 68 -3.19 7.46 -12.77
C GLU A 68 -3.12 6.32 -11.74
N PRO A 69 -4.26 5.78 -11.28
CA PRO A 69 -4.24 4.71 -10.30
C PRO A 69 -3.40 3.56 -10.88
N PRO A 70 -2.59 2.87 -10.06
CA PRO A 70 -1.80 1.75 -10.53
C PRO A 70 -2.74 0.77 -11.23
N THR A 71 -2.38 0.38 -12.45
CA THR A 71 -3.20 -0.55 -13.20
C THR A 71 -3.18 -1.91 -12.52
N LEU A 72 -4.15 -2.78 -12.80
CA LEU A 72 -4.08 -4.18 -12.34
C LEU A 72 -2.78 -4.87 -12.79
N LEU A 73 -2.17 -4.43 -13.89
CA LEU A 73 -0.88 -4.94 -14.33
C LEU A 73 0.27 -4.48 -13.43
N ASP A 74 0.21 -3.26 -12.90
CA ASP A 74 1.18 -2.73 -11.94
C ASP A 74 1.06 -3.48 -10.60
N GLU A 75 -0.16 -3.70 -10.12
CA GLU A 75 -0.39 -4.52 -8.92
C GLU A 75 0.15 -5.95 -9.07
N ILE A 76 -0.07 -6.58 -10.24
CA ILE A 76 0.48 -7.91 -10.55
C ILE A 76 2.01 -7.86 -10.59
N ALA A 77 2.60 -6.82 -11.19
CA ALA A 77 4.05 -6.66 -11.26
C ALA A 77 4.67 -6.49 -9.87
N ASP A 78 4.04 -5.70 -9.00
CA ASP A 78 4.46 -5.48 -7.62
C ASP A 78 4.35 -6.76 -6.79
N ALA A 79 3.24 -7.49 -6.90
CA ALA A 79 3.07 -8.78 -6.25
C ALA A 79 4.14 -9.79 -6.72
N ALA A 80 4.45 -9.84 -8.01
CA ALA A 80 5.50 -10.69 -8.56
C ALA A 80 6.89 -10.29 -8.03
N ALA A 81 7.19 -8.99 -7.93
CA ALA A 81 8.44 -8.49 -7.37
C ALA A 81 8.57 -8.83 -5.88
N ALA A 82 7.47 -8.73 -5.11
CA ALA A 82 7.41 -9.11 -3.71
C ALA A 82 7.68 -10.61 -3.52
N ILE A 83 7.03 -11.48 -4.30
CA ILE A 83 7.26 -12.94 -4.27
C ILE A 83 8.71 -13.28 -4.60
N LYS A 84 9.28 -12.64 -5.63
CA LYS A 84 10.68 -12.84 -6.03
C LYS A 84 11.65 -12.48 -4.90
N THR A 85 11.42 -11.35 -4.24
CA THR A 85 12.23 -10.87 -3.10
C THR A 85 12.10 -11.80 -1.90
N ALA A 86 10.88 -12.19 -1.54
CA ALA A 86 10.60 -13.12 -0.46
C ALA A 86 11.27 -14.49 -0.72
N SER A 87 11.18 -15.00 -1.94
CA SER A 87 11.82 -16.25 -2.35
C SER A 87 13.35 -16.18 -2.21
N ALA A 88 13.98 -15.10 -2.66
CA ALA A 88 15.42 -14.91 -2.51
C ALA A 88 15.85 -14.84 -1.04
N ARG A 89 15.07 -14.17 -0.18
CA ARG A 89 15.31 -14.10 1.27
C ARG A 89 15.18 -15.47 1.93
N ARG A 90 14.14 -16.25 1.59
CA ARG A 90 13.96 -17.63 2.07
C ARG A 90 15.16 -18.49 1.68
N ASP A 91 15.58 -18.45 0.42
CA ASP A 91 16.68 -19.27 -0.09
C ASP A 91 18.02 -18.90 0.57
N GLU A 92 18.26 -17.62 0.86
CA GLU A 92 19.41 -17.18 1.67
C GLU A 92 19.33 -17.68 3.12
N ALA A 93 18.16 -17.60 3.77
CA ALA A 93 17.97 -18.11 5.12
C ALA A 93 18.19 -19.62 5.21
N ILE A 94 17.72 -20.39 4.22
CA ILE A 94 17.97 -21.82 4.08
C ILE A 94 19.47 -22.10 4.01
N ARG A 95 20.21 -21.36 3.16
CA ARG A 95 21.67 -21.53 3.04
C ARG A 95 22.38 -21.25 4.36
N LYS A 96 22.03 -20.16 5.05
CA LYS A 96 22.58 -19.84 6.39
C LYS A 96 22.28 -20.93 7.42
N ALA A 97 21.05 -21.45 7.45
CA ALA A 97 20.67 -22.53 8.36
C ALA A 97 21.49 -23.80 8.13
N ILE A 98 21.74 -24.16 6.86
CA ILE A 98 22.62 -25.30 6.51
C ILE A 98 24.05 -25.05 7.00
N THR A 99 24.61 -23.87 6.76
CA THR A 99 25.96 -23.50 7.24
C THR A 99 26.07 -23.58 8.76
N ASN A 100 25.01 -23.27 9.49
CA ASN A 100 24.92 -23.38 10.95
C ASN A 100 24.64 -24.81 11.45
N GLY A 101 24.65 -25.82 10.56
CA GLY A 101 24.48 -27.22 10.92
C GLY A 101 23.03 -27.62 11.27
N VAL A 102 22.04 -26.81 10.92
CA VAL A 102 20.63 -27.17 11.13
C VAL A 102 20.27 -28.35 10.22
N ALA A 103 19.59 -29.36 10.78
CA ALA A 103 19.20 -30.55 10.05
C ALA A 103 18.28 -30.21 8.87
N VAL A 104 18.60 -30.71 7.67
CA VAL A 104 17.86 -30.45 6.43
C VAL A 104 16.38 -30.83 6.54
N SER A 105 16.04 -31.88 7.30
CA SER A 105 14.64 -32.26 7.55
C SER A 105 13.85 -31.16 8.25
N LYS A 106 14.45 -30.52 9.27
CA LYS A 106 13.83 -29.41 10.01
C LYS A 106 13.71 -28.15 9.16
N ILE A 107 14.71 -27.87 8.32
CA ILE A 107 14.65 -26.75 7.37
C ILE A 107 13.55 -26.97 6.35
N ALA A 108 13.45 -28.18 5.79
CA ALA A 108 12.44 -28.55 4.81
C ALA A 108 11.02 -28.42 5.38
N GLU A 109 10.79 -28.91 6.60
CA GLU A 109 9.53 -28.76 7.33
C GLU A 109 9.19 -27.29 7.57
N ALA A 110 10.12 -26.50 8.12
CA ALA A 110 9.88 -25.08 8.43
C ALA A 110 9.69 -24.19 7.19
N ALA A 111 10.27 -24.57 6.06
CA ALA A 111 10.16 -23.83 4.80
C ALA A 111 9.04 -24.35 3.89
N GLU A 112 8.32 -25.41 4.29
CA GLU A 112 7.32 -26.12 3.47
C GLU A 112 7.86 -26.56 2.10
N LEU A 113 9.10 -27.06 2.09
CA LEU A 113 9.78 -27.53 0.89
C LEU A 113 10.13 -29.01 0.98
N SER A 114 10.30 -29.66 -0.18
CA SER A 114 10.92 -30.97 -0.21
C SER A 114 12.39 -30.89 0.19
N ARG A 115 12.94 -31.97 0.77
CA ARG A 115 14.37 -32.07 1.08
C ARG A 115 15.23 -31.88 -0.18
N GLU A 116 14.77 -32.42 -1.31
CA GLU A 116 15.43 -32.25 -2.60
C GLU A 116 15.54 -30.77 -2.98
N ARG A 117 14.45 -30.00 -2.82
CA ARG A 117 14.47 -28.57 -3.13
C ARG A 117 15.44 -27.80 -2.22
N VAL A 118 15.52 -28.17 -0.94
CA VAL A 118 16.51 -27.58 -0.01
C VAL A 118 17.95 -27.86 -0.48
N TYR A 119 18.24 -29.06 -0.97
CA TYR A 119 19.56 -29.37 -1.56
C TYR A 119 19.84 -28.61 -2.86
N GLN A 120 18.85 -28.44 -3.74
CA GLN A 120 18.99 -27.62 -4.95
C GLN A 120 19.32 -26.16 -4.60
N ILE A 121 18.64 -25.58 -3.60
CA ILE A 121 18.90 -24.22 -3.10
C ILE A 121 20.32 -24.10 -2.53
N ARG A 122 20.77 -25.10 -1.76
CA ARG A 122 22.15 -25.19 -1.26
C ARG A 122 23.16 -25.14 -2.41
N ASP A 123 22.91 -25.91 -3.46
CA ASP A 123 23.81 -26.08 -4.60
C ASP A 123 23.62 -25.02 -5.70
N ARG A 124 22.75 -24.02 -5.46
CA ARG A 124 22.38 -22.95 -6.40
C ARG A 124 21.84 -23.45 -7.74
N ARG A 125 21.17 -24.60 -7.75
CA ARG A 125 20.49 -25.16 -8.92
C ARG A 125 19.05 -24.65 -8.94
N ARG A 126 18.59 -24.18 -10.11
CA ARG A 126 17.22 -23.66 -10.28
C ARG A 126 16.29 -24.74 -10.77
#